data_AF-A0A1F5UNH2-F1
#
_entry.id   AF-A0A1F5UNH2-F1
#
_cell.length_a   1.000
_cell.length_b   1.000
_cell.length_c   1.000
_cell.angle_alpha   90.00
_cell.angle_beta   90.00
_cell.angle_gamma   90.00
#
_symmetry.space_group_name_H-M   'P 1'
#
loop_
_entity.id
_entity.type
_entity.pdbx_description
1 polymer ?
#
loop_
_entity_poly.entity_id
_entity_poly.type
_entity_poly.pdbx_seq_one_letter_code
_entity_poly.pdbx_strand_id
1 'polypeptide(L)'
;MKRHYTDKHAIAGIKTTMPELETFPNQYKNYVITIDIPEYSSICPKSGLPDCGKMTLKYIPNKKCMELKSLKYYILAYRNLGIFYENATNKIFADFLKAVKPKGAYIKGEFTPRGGISTSIEVAYGRTIK
;
A
#
# COMPACT_ATOMS: atom_id res chain seq x y z
N MET A 1 -25.75 14.90 17.19
CA MET A 1 -25.40 14.85 15.76
C MET A 1 -25.08 13.41 15.39
N LYS A 2 -25.82 12.76 14.47
CA LYS A 2 -25.50 11.38 14.05
C LYS A 2 -24.18 11.40 13.26
N ARG A 3 -23.18 10.61 13.67
CA ARG A 3 -21.93 10.47 12.90
C ARG A 3 -22.25 9.76 11.58
N HIS A 4 -21.88 10.38 10.45
CA HIS A 4 -22.09 9.79 9.11
C HIS A 4 -21.11 8.65 8.80
N TYR A 5 -19.92 8.70 9.41
CA TYR A 5 -18.92 7.63 9.44
C TYR A 5 -19.09 6.79 10.71
N THR A 6 -18.84 5.49 10.58
CA THR A 6 -19.04 4.51 11.67
C THR A 6 -17.78 3.68 11.82
N ASP A 7 -17.61 3.06 12.99
CA ASP A 7 -16.47 2.18 13.26
C ASP A 7 -16.40 1.00 12.27
N LYS A 8 -17.56 0.58 11.74
CA LYS A 8 -17.64 -0.42 10.66
C LYS A 8 -16.94 0.03 9.38
N HIS A 9 -17.07 1.31 8.99
CA HIS A 9 -16.35 1.85 7.85
C HIS A 9 -14.85 1.94 8.14
N ALA A 10 -14.48 2.32 9.36
CA ALA A 10 -13.09 2.47 9.77
C ALA A 10 -12.30 1.16 9.73
N ILE A 11 -12.96 0.02 10.00
CA ILE A 11 -12.32 -1.30 9.96
C ILE A 11 -12.47 -2.02 8.61
N ALA A 12 -13.17 -1.43 7.64
CA ALA A 12 -13.44 -2.05 6.36
C ALA A 12 -12.15 -2.39 5.61
N GLY A 13 -12.09 -3.60 5.07
CA GLY A 13 -10.98 -4.09 4.24
C GLY A 13 -9.66 -4.42 4.96
N ILE A 14 -9.49 -4.04 6.24
CA ILE A 14 -8.23 -4.26 6.98
C ILE A 14 -7.87 -5.75 7.08
N LYS A 15 -8.88 -6.60 7.33
CA LYS A 15 -8.70 -8.05 7.54
C LYS A 15 -8.95 -8.88 6.28
N THR A 16 -9.12 -8.25 5.12
CA THR A 16 -9.35 -8.98 3.87
C THR A 16 -8.12 -9.81 3.51
N THR A 17 -8.36 -11.08 3.17
CA THR A 17 -7.34 -11.98 2.63
C THR A 17 -6.93 -11.50 1.25
N MET A 18 -5.63 -11.28 1.07
CA MET A 18 -5.06 -10.78 -0.18
C MET A 18 -4.31 -11.90 -0.90
N PRO A 19 -4.06 -11.78 -2.22
CA PRO A 19 -3.12 -12.64 -2.93
C PRO A 19 -1.76 -12.67 -2.24
N GLU A 20 -1.04 -13.78 -2.34
CA GLU A 20 0.28 -13.91 -1.73
C GLU A 20 1.32 -13.02 -2.42
N LEU A 21 2.23 -12.44 -1.63
CA LEU A 21 3.37 -11.68 -2.12
C LEU A 21 4.58 -12.60 -2.21
N GLU A 22 5.07 -12.83 -3.42
CA GLU A 22 6.24 -13.67 -3.66
C GLU A 22 7.54 -12.86 -3.58
N THR A 23 8.64 -13.57 -3.32
CA THR A 23 9.97 -12.95 -3.19
C THR A 23 11.04 -13.84 -3.80
N PHE A 24 12.13 -13.22 -4.25
CA PHE A 24 13.30 -13.93 -4.76
C PHE A 24 14.59 -13.51 -4.02
N PRO A 25 15.64 -14.33 -3.99
CA PRO A 25 16.85 -14.04 -3.23
C PRO A 25 17.63 -12.85 -3.80
N ASN A 26 18.02 -11.94 -2.91
CA ASN A 26 18.84 -10.78 -3.23
C ASN A 26 20.33 -11.17 -3.36
N GLN A 27 21.02 -10.66 -4.39
CA GLN A 27 22.44 -10.95 -4.69
C GLN A 27 23.42 -9.83 -4.27
N TYR A 28 22.93 -8.61 -4.05
CA TYR A 28 23.77 -7.43 -3.78
C TYR A 28 23.39 -6.74 -2.47
N LYS A 29 24.22 -5.81 -2.00
CA LYS A 29 23.98 -5.08 -0.74
C LYS A 29 23.96 -3.57 -0.99
N ASN A 30 23.28 -2.84 -0.11
CA ASN A 30 23.32 -1.38 0.00
C ASN A 30 22.84 -0.61 -1.24
N TYR A 31 21.74 -1.07 -1.86
CA TYR A 31 21.04 -0.35 -2.92
C TYR A 31 19.59 -0.10 -2.53
N VAL A 32 18.92 0.82 -3.23
CA VAL A 32 17.51 1.14 -3.05
C VAL A 32 16.75 0.67 -4.28
N ILE A 33 15.63 0.01 -4.07
CA ILE A 33 14.65 -0.30 -5.12
C ILE A 33 13.48 0.68 -4.94
N THR A 34 13.11 1.37 -6.02
CA THR A 34 11.90 2.18 -6.11
C THR A 34 10.94 1.51 -7.08
N ILE A 35 9.70 1.29 -6.62
CA ILE A 35 8.61 0.74 -7.41
C ILE A 35 7.51 1.78 -7.48
N ASP A 36 7.23 2.24 -8.70
CA ASP A 36 6.10 3.11 -9.00
C ASP A 36 4.88 2.27 -9.39
N ILE A 37 3.76 2.53 -8.71
CA ILE A 37 2.46 1.89 -8.93
C ILE A 37 1.48 3.01 -9.31
N PRO A 38 1.47 3.46 -10.57
CA PRO A 38 0.68 4.62 -11.00
C PRO A 38 -0.84 4.37 -11.05
N GLU A 39 -1.27 3.10 -11.02
CA GLU A 39 -2.65 2.68 -11.25
C GLU A 39 -3.30 2.06 -10.01
N TYR A 40 -3.01 2.59 -8.80
CA TYR A 40 -3.68 2.13 -7.60
C TYR A 40 -5.16 2.53 -7.61
N SER A 41 -6.04 1.60 -7.26
CA SER A 41 -7.46 1.90 -7.09
C SER A 41 -8.12 1.03 -6.03
N SER A 42 -9.14 1.58 -5.36
CA SER A 42 -9.98 0.89 -4.36
C SER A 42 -11.40 1.45 -4.34
N ILE A 43 -12.24 0.99 -3.40
CA ILE A 43 -13.60 1.50 -3.21
C ILE A 43 -13.69 2.23 -1.88
N CYS A 44 -14.35 3.39 -1.85
CA CYS A 44 -14.65 4.06 -0.61
C CYS A 44 -15.69 3.24 0.20
N PRO A 45 -15.39 2.82 1.44
CA PRO A 45 -16.32 2.02 2.25
C PRO A 45 -17.69 2.68 2.45
N LYS A 46 -17.74 4.01 2.41
CA LYS A 46 -18.94 4.79 2.70
C LYS A 46 -19.77 5.10 1.47
N SER A 47 -19.15 5.62 0.41
CA SER A 47 -19.88 6.08 -0.78
C SER A 47 -20.02 5.00 -1.86
N GLY A 48 -19.22 3.92 -1.80
CA GLY A 48 -19.15 2.92 -2.85
C GLY A 48 -18.51 3.42 -4.15
N LEU A 49 -18.02 4.66 -4.18
CA LEU A 49 -17.35 5.23 -5.34
C LEU A 49 -15.89 4.79 -5.42
N PRO A 50 -15.35 4.62 -6.63
CA PRO A 50 -13.95 4.28 -6.81
C PRO A 50 -13.05 5.40 -6.31
N ASP A 51 -11.92 4.97 -5.78
CA ASP A 51 -10.79 5.76 -5.35
C ASP A 51 -9.60 5.40 -6.22
N CYS A 52 -8.88 6.41 -6.68
CA CYS A 52 -7.71 6.24 -7.53
C CYS A 52 -6.52 6.97 -6.91
N GLY A 53 -5.32 6.50 -7.22
CA GLY A 53 -4.10 7.14 -6.76
C GLY A 53 -2.85 6.49 -7.34
N LYS A 54 -1.72 7.05 -6.94
CA LYS A 54 -0.39 6.49 -7.19
C LYS A 54 0.17 5.99 -5.87
N MET A 55 0.89 4.86 -5.91
CA MET A 55 1.74 4.45 -4.80
C MET A 55 3.21 4.41 -5.22
N THR A 56 4.08 4.88 -4.35
CA THR A 56 5.53 4.80 -4.51
C THR A 56 6.10 4.00 -3.35
N LEU A 57 6.65 2.83 -3.64
CA LEU A 57 7.28 1.94 -2.64
C LEU A 57 8.80 1.96 -2.84
N LYS A 58 9.53 2.41 -1.81
CA LYS A 58 10.99 2.41 -1.78
C LYS A 58 11.48 1.46 -0.70
N TYR A 59 12.52 0.68 -0.98
CA TYR A 59 13.13 -0.17 0.05
C TYR A 59 14.59 -0.52 -0.20
N ILE A 60 15.30 -0.82 0.90
CA ILE A 60 16.64 -1.39 0.89
C ILE A 60 16.49 -2.89 1.18
N PRO A 61 16.70 -3.78 0.19
CA PRO A 61 16.55 -5.21 0.38
C PRO A 61 17.55 -5.75 1.41
N ASN A 62 17.11 -6.79 2.12
CA ASN A 62 17.99 -7.58 2.97
C ASN A 62 18.38 -8.89 2.23
N LYS A 63 17.69 -9.99 2.52
CA LYS A 63 17.90 -11.29 1.88
C LYS A 63 16.99 -11.54 0.67
N LYS A 64 15.93 -10.74 0.53
CA LYS A 64 14.85 -10.94 -0.43
C LYS A 64 14.53 -9.65 -1.19
N CYS A 65 14.11 -9.80 -2.42
CA CYS A 65 13.52 -8.77 -3.27
C CYS A 65 12.06 -9.10 -3.55
N MET A 66 11.25 -8.05 -3.70
CA MET A 66 9.84 -8.17 -4.09
C MET A 66 9.72 -8.63 -5.55
N GLU A 67 8.95 -9.68 -5.79
CA GLU A 67 8.59 -10.12 -7.13
C GLU A 67 7.42 -9.26 -7.67
N LEU A 68 7.56 -8.73 -8.90
CA LEU A 68 6.66 -7.70 -9.41
C LEU A 68 5.30 -8.22 -9.89
N LYS A 69 5.22 -9.48 -10.37
CA LYS A 69 3.97 -10.08 -10.85
C LYS A 69 2.98 -10.31 -9.70
N SER A 70 3.44 -10.90 -8.59
CA SER A 70 2.68 -11.10 -7.36
C SER A 70 2.28 -9.76 -6.73
N LEU A 71 3.19 -8.77 -6.70
CA LEU A 71 2.86 -7.41 -6.27
C LEU A 71 1.74 -6.81 -7.13
N LYS A 72 1.81 -6.95 -8.47
CA LYS A 72 0.77 -6.48 -9.38
C LYS A 72 -0.59 -7.09 -9.04
N TYR A 73 -0.68 -8.41 -8.87
CA TYR A 73 -1.95 -9.07 -8.52
C TYR A 73 -2.45 -8.69 -7.12
N TYR A 74 -1.54 -8.54 -6.16
CA TYR A 74 -1.86 -8.05 -4.82
C TYR A 74 -2.48 -6.65 -4.87
N ILE A 75 -1.91 -5.73 -5.65
CA ILE A 75 -2.44 -4.37 -5.82
C ILE A 75 -3.78 -4.39 -6.57
N LEU A 76 -3.92 -5.17 -7.65
CA LEU A 76 -5.16 -5.28 -8.40
C LEU A 76 -6.34 -5.76 -7.54
N ALA A 77 -6.09 -6.59 -6.52
CA ALA A 77 -7.12 -7.04 -5.60
C ALA A 77 -7.75 -5.90 -4.77
N TYR A 78 -7.10 -4.74 -4.65
CA TYR A 78 -7.69 -3.56 -3.99
C TYR A 78 -8.83 -2.94 -4.81
N ARG A 79 -8.89 -3.17 -6.13
CA ARG A 79 -9.85 -2.49 -7.04
C ARG A 79 -11.31 -2.64 -6.60
N ASN A 80 -11.66 -3.79 -6.03
CA ASN A 80 -13.01 -4.09 -5.53
C ASN A 80 -13.10 -4.08 -4.00
N LEU A 81 -12.08 -3.59 -3.31
CA LEU A 81 -11.99 -3.59 -1.86
C LEU A 81 -12.45 -2.26 -1.27
N GLY A 82 -13.45 -2.31 -0.40
CA GLY A 82 -13.85 -1.19 0.44
C GLY A 82 -12.80 -0.89 1.51
N ILE A 83 -11.98 0.15 1.33
CA ILE A 83 -10.92 0.51 2.29
C ILE A 83 -10.59 2.02 2.24
N PHE A 84 -10.25 2.61 3.39
CA PHE A 84 -9.76 3.99 3.44
C PHE A 84 -8.29 4.09 3.03
N TYR A 85 -7.87 5.28 2.57
CA TYR A 85 -6.52 5.55 2.07
C TYR A 85 -5.44 5.20 3.09
N GLU A 86 -5.65 5.61 4.34
CA GLU A 86 -4.74 5.37 5.46
C GLU A 86 -4.57 3.88 5.71
N ASN A 87 -5.68 3.14 5.73
CA ASN A 87 -5.69 1.70 5.94
C ASN A 87 -5.05 0.96 4.76
N ALA A 88 -5.35 1.37 3.53
CA ALA A 88 -4.76 0.77 2.34
C ALA A 88 -3.24 0.92 2.34
N THR A 89 -2.72 2.14 2.49
CA THR A 89 -1.28 2.39 2.49
C THR A 89 -0.58 1.62 3.62
N ASN A 90 -1.15 1.63 4.84
CA ASN A 90 -0.57 0.90 5.97
C ASN A 90 -0.65 -0.63 5.80
N LYS A 91 -1.76 -1.17 5.28
CA LYS A 91 -1.93 -2.61 5.06
C LYS A 91 -0.95 -3.12 4.00
N ILE A 92 -0.86 -2.42 2.87
CA ILE A 92 0.09 -2.74 1.78
C ILE A 92 1.52 -2.75 2.33
N PHE A 93 1.87 -1.73 3.11
CA PHE A 93 3.19 -1.64 3.72
C PHE A 93 3.46 -2.78 4.71
N ALA A 94 2.51 -3.09 5.59
CA ALA A 94 2.66 -4.14 6.59
C ALA A 94 2.82 -5.52 5.93
N ASP A 95 2.04 -5.82 4.90
CA ASP A 95 2.13 -7.10 4.17
C ASP A 95 3.45 -7.19 3.38
N PHE A 96 3.90 -6.08 2.76
CA PHE A 96 5.22 -5.98 2.13
C PHE A 96 6.36 -6.22 3.12
N LEU A 97 6.34 -5.59 4.30
CA LEU A 97 7.37 -5.75 5.32
C LEU A 97 7.47 -7.21 5.79
N LYS A 98 6.33 -7.91 5.94
CA LYS A 98 6.30 -9.34 6.29
C LYS A 98 6.93 -10.21 5.21
N ALA A 99 6.63 -9.95 3.94
CA ALA A 99 7.12 -10.73 2.81
C ALA A 99 8.63 -10.53 2.58
N VAL A 100 9.06 -9.27 2.50
CA VAL A 100 10.41 -8.89 2.05
C VAL A 100 11.42 -8.76 3.19
N LYS A 101 10.97 -8.37 4.39
CA LYS A 101 11.82 -8.10 5.57
C LYS A 101 13.04 -7.20 5.23
N PRO A 102 12.80 -6.01 4.67
CA PRO A 102 13.87 -5.10 4.22
C PRO A 102 14.63 -4.49 5.40
N LYS A 103 15.79 -3.89 5.13
CA LYS A 103 16.56 -3.13 6.13
C LYS A 103 15.97 -1.75 6.41
N GLY A 104 15.32 -1.18 5.40
CA GLY A 104 14.62 0.09 5.44
C GLY A 104 13.58 0.11 4.33
N ALA A 105 12.44 0.71 4.58
CA ALA A 105 11.36 0.82 3.61
C ALA A 105 10.56 2.10 3.82
N TYR A 106 9.95 2.57 2.75
CA TYR A 106 9.09 3.74 2.71
C TYR A 106 7.99 3.50 1.68
N ILE A 107 6.76 3.86 2.00
CA ILE A 107 5.68 3.92 1.04
C ILE A 107 5.01 5.30 1.11
N LYS A 108 4.63 5.80 -0.07
CA LYS A 108 3.77 6.98 -0.21
C LYS A 108 2.57 6.61 -1.07
N GLY A 109 1.36 6.82 -0.57
CA GLY A 109 0.13 6.78 -1.36
C GLY A 109 -0.37 8.20 -1.63
N GLU A 110 -0.56 8.55 -2.90
CA GLU A 110 -1.02 9.86 -3.37
C GLU A 110 -2.36 9.68 -4.06
N PHE A 111 -3.43 10.20 -3.44
CA PHE A 111 -4.80 9.93 -3.87
C PHE A 111 -5.38 11.10 -4.66
N THR A 112 -6.17 10.79 -5.69
CA THR A 112 -6.81 11.80 -6.53
C THR A 112 -7.77 12.66 -5.72
N PRO A 113 -7.88 13.97 -6.00
CA PRO A 113 -8.70 14.87 -5.20
C PRO A 113 -10.18 14.46 -5.15
N ARG A 114 -10.79 14.59 -3.97
CA ARG A 114 -12.24 14.53 -3.79
C ARG A 114 -12.74 15.87 -3.26
N GLY A 115 -13.68 16.49 -3.96
CA GLY A 115 -14.15 17.84 -3.62
C GLY A 115 -13.03 18.90 -3.64
N GLY A 116 -12.03 18.73 -4.50
CA GLY A 116 -10.87 19.63 -4.59
C GLY A 116 -9.78 19.39 -3.55
N ILE A 117 -9.92 18.40 -2.66
CA ILE A 117 -8.95 18.09 -1.60
C ILE A 117 -8.21 16.81 -1.94
N SER A 118 -6.88 16.88 -2.04
CA SER A 118 -6.01 15.70 -2.18
C SER A 118 -5.47 15.26 -0.82
N THR A 119 -5.01 14.01 -0.75
CA THR A 119 -4.39 13.48 0.45
C THR A 119 -3.23 12.58 0.06
N SER A 120 -2.13 12.69 0.80
CA SER A 120 -1.00 11.78 0.71
C SER A 120 -0.73 11.14 2.07
N ILE A 121 -0.50 9.84 2.06
CA ILE A 121 -0.17 9.05 3.25
C ILE A 121 1.23 8.50 3.09
N GLU A 122 2.07 8.72 4.08
CA GLU A 122 3.46 8.29 4.10
C GLU A 122 3.75 7.43 5.32
N VAL A 123 4.44 6.30 5.09
CA VAL A 123 4.84 5.37 6.16
C VAL A 123 6.29 4.96 5.92
N ALA A 124 7.10 4.96 6.97
CA ALA A 124 8.51 4.57 6.92
C ALA A 124 8.83 3.52 7.97
N TYR A 125 9.81 2.67 7.69
CA TYR A 125 10.31 1.64 8.60
C TYR A 125 11.83 1.50 8.47
N GLY A 126 12.51 1.34 9.61
CA GLY A 126 13.92 0.96 9.66
C GLY A 126 14.87 2.05 9.16
N ARG A 127 15.89 1.65 8.40
CA ARG A 127 16.93 2.57 7.90
C ARG A 127 16.32 3.64 7.00
N THR A 128 16.68 4.90 7.25
CA THR A 128 16.27 6.04 6.43
C THR A 128 16.70 5.85 4.98
N ILE A 129 15.74 5.99 4.07
CA ILE A 129 15.95 6.06 2.63
C ILE A 129 16.06 7.54 2.30
N LYS A 130 17.23 7.96 1.81
CA LYS A 130 17.42 9.32 1.29
C LYS A 130 16.75 9.46 -0.07
#